data_AF-A0AAD7A735-F1
#
_entry.id   AF-A0AAD7A735-F1
#
_cell.length_a   1.000
_cell.length_b   1.000
_cell.length_c   1.000
_cell.angle_alpha   90.00
_cell.angle_beta   90.00
_cell.angle_gamma   90.00
#
_symmetry.space_group_name_H-M   'P 1'
#
loop_
_entity.id
_entity.type
_entity.pdbx_description
1 polymer ?
#
loop_
_entity_poly.entity_id
_entity_poly.type
_entity_poly.pdbx_seq_one_letter_code
_entity_poly.pdbx_strand_id
1 'polypeptide(L)'
;MSDPPGPDSSHPASLPPDLQRQLHVARLVFTCTTAVFIWDILHNFVDDYHLFFKHKFRVSAAAYLGSSRTTSLAYVLGFTLFSTYPLANCQAAMVVFNSFYPLSAGCTSLLFFFRVRAIYGGQRIISWIFAFLWICVVGAAILVPIYTYATSVGPVCIVTKIPSIVGAAATVLTVHDTSVFVAISYRLLADSHREHTPKEMMRALFRGANLHTFSTALFRDGQMYYIITILSNILTISLVYTPSVSPIYHGVMAIPNVTLTSIMACRVYRNAKLHYVHVPHLSLPTLSLSRENPAVIVP
;
A
#
# COMPACT_ATOMS: atom_id res chain seq x y z
N MET A 1 3.35 -47.22 50.69
CA MET A 1 3.99 -45.97 50.24
C MET A 1 4.03 -46.07 48.73
N SER A 2 2.95 -45.64 48.08
CA SER A 2 2.81 -45.71 46.63
C SER A 2 2.84 -44.27 46.14
N ASP A 3 3.95 -43.89 45.52
CA ASP A 3 4.09 -42.57 44.89
C ASP A 3 3.03 -42.42 43.78
N PRO A 4 2.40 -41.25 43.63
CA PRO A 4 1.44 -41.02 42.57
C PRO A 4 2.14 -40.95 41.21
N PRO A 5 1.54 -41.48 40.13
CA PRO A 5 2.10 -41.40 38.79
C PRO A 5 2.15 -39.93 38.33
N GLY A 6 3.29 -39.53 37.78
CA GLY A 6 3.53 -38.21 37.21
C GLY A 6 2.55 -37.90 36.06
N PRO A 7 2.32 -36.61 35.77
CA PRO A 7 1.27 -36.20 34.83
C PRO A 7 1.54 -36.74 33.42
N ASP A 8 0.59 -37.53 32.94
CA ASP A 8 0.53 -38.10 31.60
C ASP A 8 0.67 -37.03 30.51
N SER A 9 1.66 -37.22 29.65
CA SER A 9 2.01 -36.38 28.51
C SER A 9 1.12 -36.62 27.27
N SER A 10 -0.18 -36.87 27.45
CA SER A 10 -1.11 -37.23 26.36
C SER A 10 -2.24 -36.23 26.11
N HIS A 11 -2.31 -35.11 26.84
CA HIS A 11 -3.13 -33.98 26.45
C HIS A 11 -2.34 -33.05 25.51
N PRO A 12 -2.89 -32.65 24.33
CA PRO A 12 -2.28 -31.57 23.56
C PRO A 12 -2.20 -30.37 24.51
N ALA A 13 -0.98 -29.92 24.79
CA ALA A 13 -0.75 -28.79 25.69
C ALA A 13 -1.75 -27.68 25.35
N SER A 14 -2.74 -27.49 26.22
CA SER A 14 -3.79 -26.52 25.99
C SER A 14 -3.11 -25.16 25.91
N LEU A 15 -3.17 -24.52 24.73
CA LEU A 15 -2.57 -23.20 24.56
C LEU A 15 -3.13 -22.27 25.64
N PRO A 16 -2.33 -21.34 26.19
CA PRO A 16 -2.82 -20.36 27.14
C PRO A 16 -4.09 -19.66 26.62
N PRO A 17 -5.11 -19.41 27.44
CA PRO A 17 -6.40 -18.87 26.99
C PRO A 17 -6.25 -17.52 26.27
N ASP A 18 -5.29 -16.69 26.67
CA ASP A 18 -4.99 -15.42 26.00
C ASP A 18 -4.43 -15.63 24.59
N LEU A 19 -3.55 -16.62 24.42
CA LEU A 19 -2.99 -16.96 23.10
C LEU A 19 -4.07 -17.54 22.17
N GLN A 20 -4.98 -18.36 22.70
CA GLN A 20 -6.11 -18.88 21.94
C GLN A 20 -7.01 -17.74 21.44
N ARG A 21 -7.33 -16.76 22.29
CA ARG A 21 -8.13 -15.59 21.93
C ARG A 21 -7.44 -14.76 20.84
N GLN A 22 -6.13 -14.50 20.98
CA GLN A 22 -5.35 -13.76 19.99
C GLN A 22 -5.38 -14.44 18.62
N LEU A 23 -5.16 -15.75 18.58
CA LEU A 23 -5.17 -16.53 17.34
C LEU A 23 -6.56 -16.59 16.71
N HIS A 24 -7.61 -16.70 17.52
CA HIS A 24 -8.99 -16.69 17.03
C HIS A 24 -9.33 -15.35 16.35
N VAL A 25 -9.00 -14.23 16.99
CA VAL A 25 -9.19 -12.88 16.41
C VAL A 25 -8.38 -12.72 15.13
N ALA A 26 -7.11 -13.14 15.13
CA ALA A 26 -6.26 -13.03 13.95
C ALA A 26 -6.81 -13.84 12.76
N ARG A 27 -7.22 -15.10 12.99
CA ARG A 27 -7.85 -15.95 11.96
C ARG A 27 -9.09 -15.32 11.37
N LEU A 28 -9.97 -14.76 12.21
CA LEU A 28 -11.17 -14.07 11.76
C LEU A 28 -10.82 -12.88 10.87
N VAL A 29 -9.92 -12.02 11.33
CA VAL A 29 -9.52 -10.82 10.58
C VAL A 29 -8.87 -11.20 9.25
N PHE A 30 -7.98 -12.20 9.21
CA PHE A 30 -7.33 -12.63 7.97
C PHE A 30 -8.32 -13.26 6.98
N THR A 31 -9.23 -14.09 7.47
CA THR A 31 -10.27 -14.71 6.63
C THR A 31 -11.22 -13.66 6.06
N CYS A 32 -11.71 -12.74 6.89
CA CYS A 32 -12.57 -11.64 6.45
C CYS A 32 -11.85 -10.72 5.45
N THR A 33 -10.59 -10.39 5.71
CA THR A 33 -9.79 -9.53 4.81
C THR A 33 -9.57 -10.19 3.46
N THR A 34 -9.24 -11.49 3.45
CA THR A 34 -9.14 -12.29 2.23
C THR A 34 -10.46 -12.30 1.46
N ALA A 35 -11.58 -12.56 2.14
CA ALA A 35 -12.90 -12.60 1.52
C ALA A 35 -13.27 -11.26 0.88
N VAL A 36 -13.06 -10.15 1.60
CA VAL A 36 -13.27 -8.79 1.08
C VAL A 36 -12.38 -8.53 -0.14
N PHE A 37 -11.12 -8.99 -0.11
CA PHE A 37 -10.21 -8.72 -1.21
C PHE A 37 -10.55 -9.53 -2.47
N ILE A 38 -10.90 -10.80 -2.30
CA ILE A 38 -11.41 -11.66 -3.38
C ILE A 38 -12.70 -11.05 -3.94
N TRP A 39 -13.60 -10.59 -3.09
CA TRP A 39 -14.83 -9.94 -3.51
C TRP A 39 -14.55 -8.69 -4.35
N ASP A 40 -13.63 -7.82 -3.94
CA ASP A 40 -13.24 -6.64 -4.73
C ASP A 40 -12.60 -7.03 -6.07
N ILE A 41 -11.81 -8.11 -6.13
CA ILE A 41 -11.27 -8.65 -7.39
C ILE A 41 -12.40 -9.09 -8.32
N LEU A 42 -13.31 -9.92 -7.83
CA LEU A 42 -14.40 -10.48 -8.63
C LEU A 42 -15.34 -9.37 -9.12
N HIS A 43 -15.72 -8.46 -8.24
CA HIS A 43 -16.66 -7.38 -8.56
C HIS A 43 -16.12 -6.48 -9.68
N ASN A 44 -14.80 -6.29 -9.75
CA ASN A 44 -14.19 -5.39 -10.70
C ASN A 44 -13.34 -6.10 -11.77
N PHE A 45 -13.53 -7.41 -11.93
CA PHE A 45 -12.73 -8.24 -12.83
C PHE A 45 -12.86 -7.79 -14.29
N VAL A 46 -14.08 -7.43 -14.70
CA VAL A 46 -14.40 -6.99 -16.07
C VAL A 46 -13.68 -5.68 -16.40
N ASP A 47 -13.73 -4.71 -15.50
CA ASP A 47 -13.07 -3.42 -15.68
C ASP A 47 -11.54 -3.57 -15.72
N ASP A 48 -10.98 -4.40 -14.84
CA ASP A 48 -9.56 -4.72 -14.85
C ASP A 48 -9.15 -5.37 -16.17
N TYR A 49 -9.88 -6.39 -16.62
CA TYR A 49 -9.61 -7.09 -17.86
C TYR A 49 -9.62 -6.14 -19.07
N HIS A 50 -10.61 -5.26 -19.17
CA HIS A 50 -10.66 -4.25 -20.22
C HIS A 50 -9.48 -3.27 -20.17
N LEU A 51 -9.05 -2.90 -18.97
CA LEU A 51 -7.93 -2.00 -18.76
C LEU A 51 -6.58 -2.62 -19.16
N PHE A 52 -6.39 -3.92 -18.90
CA PHE A 52 -5.20 -4.67 -19.27
C PHE A 52 -5.05 -4.86 -20.78
N PHE A 53 -6.15 -5.21 -21.47
CA PHE A 53 -6.06 -5.64 -22.86
C PHE A 53 -6.32 -4.56 -23.91
N LYS A 54 -7.03 -3.46 -23.60
CA LYS A 54 -7.45 -2.48 -24.63
C LYS A 54 -6.62 -1.18 -24.72
N HIS A 55 -5.75 -0.84 -23.77
CA HIS A 55 -5.15 0.52 -23.69
C HIS A 55 -3.62 0.55 -23.92
N LYS A 56 -3.17 1.25 -24.99
CA LYS A 56 -1.79 1.21 -25.52
C LYS A 56 -0.70 2.02 -24.78
N PHE A 57 -1.00 3.07 -24.02
CA PHE A 57 0.07 3.99 -23.53
C PHE A 57 0.41 3.91 -22.03
N ARG A 58 0.15 2.78 -21.36
CA ARG A 58 0.56 2.59 -19.95
C ARG A 58 0.71 1.13 -19.53
N VAL A 59 1.13 0.25 -20.45
CA VAL A 59 1.35 -1.19 -20.20
C VAL A 59 2.18 -1.41 -18.93
N SER A 60 3.18 -0.55 -18.66
CA SER A 60 3.92 -0.57 -17.39
C SER A 60 3.02 -0.33 -16.17
N ALA A 61 2.24 0.76 -16.10
CA ALA A 61 1.41 1.03 -14.93
C ALA A 61 0.28 0.02 -14.72
N ALA A 62 -0.33 -0.48 -15.81
CA ALA A 62 -1.30 -1.56 -15.71
C ALA A 62 -0.63 -2.85 -15.21
N ALA A 63 0.51 -3.25 -15.78
CA ALA A 63 1.28 -4.40 -15.33
C ALA A 63 1.75 -4.27 -13.87
N TYR A 64 2.15 -3.07 -13.44
CA TYR A 64 2.52 -2.78 -12.05
C TYR A 64 1.32 -2.84 -11.10
N LEU A 65 0.13 -2.46 -11.58
CA LEU A 65 -1.09 -2.62 -10.79
C LEU A 65 -1.51 -4.08 -10.68
N GLY A 66 -1.46 -4.84 -11.78
CA GLY A 66 -1.76 -6.27 -11.79
C GLY A 66 -0.82 -7.05 -10.89
N SER A 67 0.49 -6.78 -10.99
CA SER A 67 1.48 -7.40 -10.11
C SER A 67 1.31 -7.00 -8.65
N SER A 68 1.06 -5.71 -8.32
CA SER A 68 0.73 -5.28 -6.95
C SER A 68 -0.49 -6.02 -6.41
N ARG A 69 -1.54 -6.17 -7.22
CA ARG A 69 -2.78 -6.83 -6.80
C ARG A 69 -2.60 -8.33 -6.58
N THR A 70 -1.98 -9.03 -7.52
CA THR A 70 -1.72 -10.47 -7.41
C THR A 70 -0.80 -10.79 -6.24
N THR A 71 0.23 -9.97 -6.01
CA THR A 71 1.18 -10.17 -4.91
C THR A 71 0.57 -9.83 -3.57
N SER A 72 -0.25 -8.77 -3.48
CA SER A 72 -1.06 -8.48 -2.29
C SER A 72 -2.02 -9.62 -1.99
N LEU A 73 -2.66 -10.21 -3.01
CA LEU A 73 -3.60 -11.31 -2.80
C LEU A 73 -2.86 -12.55 -2.30
N ALA A 74 -1.71 -12.89 -2.91
CA ALA A 74 -0.85 -13.99 -2.47
C ALA A 74 -0.36 -13.78 -1.03
N TYR A 75 -0.02 -12.55 -0.65
CA TYR A 75 0.35 -12.17 0.71
C TYR A 75 -0.80 -12.45 1.70
N VAL A 76 -1.99 -11.90 1.45
CA VAL A 76 -3.15 -12.00 2.34
C VAL A 76 -3.66 -13.46 2.44
N LEU A 77 -3.71 -14.18 1.31
CA LEU A 77 -4.05 -15.61 1.26
C LEU A 77 -3.02 -16.45 2.03
N GLY A 78 -1.73 -16.18 1.83
CA GLY A 78 -0.64 -16.88 2.51
C GLY A 78 -0.78 -16.81 4.02
N PHE A 79 -1.04 -15.63 4.57
CA PHE A 79 -1.26 -15.47 6.02
C PHE A 79 -2.57 -16.08 6.53
N THR A 80 -3.60 -16.15 5.69
CA THR A 80 -4.82 -16.88 6.02
C THR A 80 -4.51 -18.37 6.14
N LEU A 81 -3.79 -18.95 5.17
CA LEU A 81 -3.33 -20.34 5.21
C LEU A 81 -2.41 -20.61 6.40
N PHE A 82 -1.50 -19.69 6.70
CA PHE A 82 -0.60 -19.74 7.85
C PHE A 82 -1.34 -19.88 9.18
N SER A 83 -2.54 -19.28 9.25
CA SER A 83 -3.32 -19.24 10.48
C SER A 83 -4.35 -20.37 10.58
N THR A 84 -4.77 -20.98 9.46
CA THR A 84 -5.84 -21.99 9.40
C THR A 84 -5.35 -23.41 9.13
N TYR A 85 -4.22 -23.58 8.42
CA TYR A 85 -3.71 -24.89 8.05
C TYR A 85 -2.42 -25.26 8.82
N PRO A 86 -2.26 -26.54 9.18
CA PRO A 86 -1.01 -27.03 9.74
C PRO A 86 0.07 -27.05 8.65
N LEU A 87 1.10 -26.23 8.84
CA LEU A 87 2.26 -26.16 7.94
C LEU A 87 3.40 -27.00 8.53
N ALA A 88 4.05 -27.81 7.69
CA ALA A 88 5.19 -28.61 8.10
C ALA A 88 6.39 -27.76 8.54
N ASN A 89 6.60 -26.60 7.91
CA ASN A 89 7.67 -25.66 8.25
C ASN A 89 7.16 -24.22 8.29
N CYS A 90 6.85 -23.75 9.51
CA CYS A 90 6.33 -22.40 9.74
C CYS A 90 7.28 -21.29 9.29
N GLN A 91 8.59 -21.46 9.51
CA GLN A 91 9.58 -20.45 9.13
C GLN A 91 9.69 -20.31 7.62
N ALA A 92 9.74 -21.43 6.89
CA ALA A 92 9.77 -21.40 5.42
C ALA A 92 8.51 -20.73 4.84
N ALA A 93 7.33 -21.09 5.36
CA ALA A 93 6.08 -20.48 4.94
C ALA A 93 6.04 -18.97 5.23
N MET A 94 6.51 -18.55 6.41
CA MET A 94 6.61 -17.13 6.79
C MET A 94 7.49 -16.35 5.80
N VAL A 95 8.66 -16.88 5.45
CA VAL A 95 9.56 -16.23 4.47
C VAL A 95 8.90 -16.11 3.10
N VAL A 96 8.27 -17.19 2.61
CA VAL A 96 7.59 -17.20 1.30
C VAL A 96 6.46 -16.16 1.27
N PHE A 97 5.58 -16.16 2.27
CA PHE A 97 4.45 -15.24 2.30
C PHE A 97 4.89 -13.79 2.46
N ASN A 98 5.87 -13.50 3.34
CA ASN A 98 6.40 -12.14 3.48
C ASN A 98 7.17 -11.65 2.24
N SER A 99 7.68 -12.55 1.39
CA SER A 99 8.37 -12.15 0.16
C SER A 99 7.46 -11.48 -0.86
N PHE A 100 6.13 -11.66 -0.75
CA PHE A 100 5.17 -10.94 -1.60
C PHE A 100 4.98 -9.48 -1.17
N TYR A 101 5.27 -9.13 0.08
CA TYR A 101 5.15 -7.76 0.60
C TYR A 101 6.05 -6.74 -0.12
N PRO A 102 7.37 -6.94 -0.27
CA PRO A 102 8.23 -5.98 -0.96
C PRO A 102 7.84 -5.79 -2.43
N LEU A 103 7.32 -6.84 -3.08
CA LEU A 103 6.86 -6.73 -4.45
C LEU A 103 5.58 -5.88 -4.54
N SER A 104 4.60 -6.14 -3.66
CA SER A 104 3.37 -5.32 -3.58
C SER A 104 3.66 -3.86 -3.22
N ALA A 105 4.41 -3.64 -2.14
CA ALA A 105 4.76 -2.30 -1.65
C ALA A 105 5.60 -1.53 -2.68
N GLY A 106 6.57 -2.21 -3.30
CA GLY A 106 7.41 -1.66 -4.36
C GLY A 106 6.63 -1.25 -5.60
N CYS A 107 5.73 -2.11 -6.10
CA CYS A 107 4.88 -1.79 -7.25
C CYS A 107 3.92 -0.62 -6.96
N THR A 108 3.30 -0.60 -5.78
CA THR A 108 2.36 0.46 -5.38
C THR A 108 3.08 1.81 -5.23
N SER A 109 4.23 1.81 -4.57
CA SER A 109 5.06 3.01 -4.40
C SER A 109 5.57 3.53 -5.75
N LEU A 110 5.92 2.64 -6.67
CA LEU A 110 6.35 3.01 -8.03
C LEU A 110 5.22 3.70 -8.82
N LEU A 111 3.97 3.23 -8.67
CA LEU A 111 2.82 3.88 -9.30
C LEU A 111 2.63 5.32 -8.81
N PHE A 112 2.84 5.56 -7.52
CA PHE A 112 2.77 6.91 -6.95
C PHE A 112 3.90 7.78 -7.46
N PHE A 113 5.12 7.24 -7.51
CA PHE A 113 6.26 7.91 -8.10
C PHE A 113 5.96 8.34 -9.54
N PHE A 114 5.40 7.46 -10.37
CA PHE A 114 5.02 7.81 -11.74
C PHE A 114 3.95 8.90 -11.79
N ARG A 115 3.02 8.93 -10.82
CA ARG A 115 2.03 9.99 -10.73
C ARG A 115 2.68 11.35 -10.42
N VAL A 116 3.57 11.39 -9.43
CA VAL A 116 4.34 12.62 -9.11
C VAL A 116 5.17 13.05 -10.31
N ARG A 117 5.91 12.14 -10.94
CA ARG A 117 6.73 12.44 -12.12
C ARG A 117 5.91 12.99 -13.28
N ALA A 118 4.70 12.45 -13.52
CA ALA A 118 3.81 12.94 -14.55
C ALA A 118 3.33 14.38 -14.28
N ILE A 119 3.06 14.71 -13.01
CA ILE A 119 2.59 16.04 -12.58
C ILE A 119 3.73 17.07 -12.60
N TYR A 120 4.92 16.68 -12.17
CA TYR A 120 6.09 17.55 -12.06
C TYR A 120 7.03 17.46 -13.28
N GLY A 121 6.51 17.11 -14.46
CA GLY A 121 7.25 16.69 -15.66
C GLY A 121 8.39 17.58 -16.19
N GLY A 122 8.65 18.75 -15.60
CA GLY A 122 9.81 19.61 -15.87
C GLY A 122 10.92 19.62 -14.81
N GLN A 123 10.71 19.06 -13.60
CA GLN A 123 11.64 19.19 -12.47
C GLN A 123 12.36 17.88 -12.15
N ARG A 124 13.58 17.71 -12.69
CA ARG A 124 14.39 16.48 -12.52
C ARG A 124 14.72 16.21 -11.06
N ILE A 125 14.95 17.24 -10.24
CA ILE A 125 15.33 17.10 -8.82
C ILE A 125 14.23 16.37 -8.03
N ILE A 126 12.96 16.78 -8.20
CA ILE A 126 11.82 16.15 -7.52
C ILE A 126 11.73 14.68 -7.93
N SER A 127 11.90 14.38 -9.21
CA SER A 127 11.89 12.99 -9.69
C SER A 127 13.00 12.15 -9.05
N TRP A 128 14.21 12.68 -8.90
CA TRP A 128 15.30 11.97 -8.24
C TRP A 128 15.04 11.73 -6.75
N ILE A 129 14.48 12.72 -6.05
CA ILE A 129 14.11 12.59 -4.64
C ILE A 129 13.10 11.44 -4.47
N PHE A 130 12.00 11.44 -5.22
CA PHE A 130 10.99 10.39 -5.10
C PHE A 130 11.47 9.01 -5.57
N ALA A 131 12.37 8.97 -6.56
CA ALA A 131 13.01 7.71 -6.95
C ALA A 131 13.90 7.15 -5.83
N PHE A 132 14.64 8.01 -5.12
CA PHE A 132 15.41 7.61 -3.95
C PHE A 132 14.51 7.11 -2.81
N LEU A 133 13.43 7.84 -2.48
CA LEU A 133 12.47 7.38 -1.47
C LEU A 133 11.86 6.03 -1.84
N TRP A 134 11.55 5.80 -3.13
CA TRP A 134 11.07 4.52 -3.61
C TRP A 134 12.08 3.38 -3.39
N ILE A 135 13.37 3.60 -3.67
CA ILE A 135 14.44 2.62 -3.38
C ILE A 135 14.50 2.32 -1.88
N CYS A 136 14.39 3.35 -1.03
CA CYS A 136 14.34 3.16 0.43
C CYS A 136 13.15 2.29 0.86
N VAL A 137 11.96 2.49 0.27
CA VAL A 137 10.78 1.66 0.54
C VAL A 137 11.04 0.20 0.18
N VAL A 138 11.56 -0.06 -1.03
CA VAL A 138 11.85 -1.44 -1.48
C VAL A 138 12.91 -2.08 -0.56
N GLY A 139 13.98 -1.37 -0.26
CA GLY A 139 15.04 -1.83 0.63
C GLY A 139 14.51 -2.19 2.02
N ALA A 140 13.71 -1.31 2.63
CA ALA A 140 13.11 -1.56 3.93
C ALA A 140 12.09 -2.71 3.90
N ALA A 141 11.30 -2.84 2.82
CA ALA A 141 10.32 -3.90 2.67
C ALA A 141 10.97 -5.29 2.48
N ILE A 142 12.17 -5.38 1.88
CA ILE A 142 12.94 -6.63 1.76
C ILE A 142 13.39 -7.13 3.14
N LEU A 143 13.57 -6.26 4.12
CA LEU A 143 13.92 -6.67 5.49
C LEU A 143 12.80 -7.45 6.17
N VAL A 144 11.54 -7.28 5.74
CA VAL A 144 10.39 -7.98 6.34
C VAL A 144 10.55 -9.51 6.28
N PRO A 145 10.68 -10.16 5.11
CA PRO A 145 10.88 -11.62 5.06
C PRO A 145 12.17 -12.11 5.72
N ILE A 146 13.20 -11.27 5.84
CA ILE A 146 14.50 -11.66 6.42
C ILE A 146 14.44 -11.67 7.96
N TYR A 147 13.78 -10.69 8.56
CA TYR A 147 13.82 -10.43 10.00
C TYR A 147 12.55 -10.86 10.76
N THR A 148 11.58 -11.47 10.08
CA THR A 148 10.41 -12.09 10.74
C THR A 148 10.65 -13.56 11.05
N TYR A 149 10.32 -13.96 12.28
CA TYR A 149 10.47 -15.33 12.73
C TYR A 149 9.13 -15.94 13.16
N ALA A 150 8.92 -17.20 12.79
CA ALA A 150 7.74 -17.98 13.09
C ALA A 150 8.11 -19.36 13.64
N THR A 151 7.32 -19.86 14.58
CA THR A 151 7.45 -21.21 15.14
C THR A 151 6.10 -21.93 15.13
N SER A 152 6.11 -23.25 15.14
CA SER A 152 4.93 -24.06 15.42
C SER A 152 4.63 -24.08 16.91
N VAL A 153 3.37 -23.88 17.27
CA VAL A 153 2.83 -24.12 18.61
C VAL A 153 1.63 -25.05 18.44
N GLY A 154 1.85 -26.34 18.69
CA GLY A 154 0.88 -27.39 18.36
C GLY A 154 0.66 -27.48 16.85
N PRO A 155 -0.59 -27.55 16.35
CA PRO A 155 -0.89 -27.69 14.93
C PRO A 155 -0.81 -26.38 14.13
N VAL A 156 -0.50 -25.24 14.77
CA VAL A 156 -0.57 -23.93 14.12
C VAL A 156 0.74 -23.15 14.23
N CYS A 157 0.98 -22.28 13.25
CA CYS A 157 2.15 -21.42 13.23
C CYS A 157 1.83 -20.06 13.88
N ILE A 158 2.78 -19.56 14.67
CA ILE A 158 2.69 -18.22 15.29
C ILE A 158 3.93 -17.41 14.96
N VAL A 159 3.75 -16.08 14.88
CA VAL A 159 4.85 -15.13 14.75
C VAL A 159 5.44 -14.91 16.14
N THR A 160 6.74 -15.18 16.31
CA THR A 160 7.41 -15.14 17.62
C THR A 160 8.12 -13.82 17.87
N LYS A 161 8.68 -13.22 16.83
CA LYS A 161 9.47 -11.99 16.95
C LYS A 161 9.31 -11.11 15.72
N ILE A 162 8.92 -9.86 15.98
CA ILE A 162 8.93 -8.77 15.00
C ILE A 162 9.89 -7.71 15.56
N PRO A 163 11.17 -7.73 15.15
CA PRO A 163 12.11 -6.71 15.62
C PRO A 163 11.71 -5.33 15.09
N SER A 164 12.05 -4.28 15.83
CA SER A 164 11.70 -2.88 15.49
C SER A 164 12.18 -2.45 14.10
N ILE A 165 13.23 -3.10 13.57
CA ILE A 165 13.70 -2.90 12.19
C ILE A 165 12.63 -3.23 11.14
N VAL A 166 11.70 -4.16 11.43
CA VAL A 166 10.55 -4.44 10.55
C VAL A 166 9.56 -3.28 10.58
N GLY A 167 9.41 -2.60 11.72
CA GLY A 167 8.63 -1.37 11.83
C GLY A 167 9.17 -0.21 11.00
N ALA A 168 10.48 -0.22 10.69
CA ALA A 168 11.08 0.76 9.80
C ALA A 168 10.49 0.67 8.38
N ALA A 169 10.10 -0.52 7.89
CA ALA A 169 9.46 -0.68 6.59
C ALA A 169 8.14 0.09 6.51
N ALA A 170 7.27 -0.08 7.52
CA ALA A 170 6.02 0.68 7.61
C ALA A 170 6.27 2.19 7.74
N THR A 171 7.31 2.58 8.51
CA THR A 171 7.70 3.98 8.70
C THR A 171 8.13 4.64 7.40
N VAL A 172 9.05 4.01 6.66
CA VAL A 172 9.57 4.52 5.38
C VAL A 172 8.47 4.59 4.33
N LEU A 173 7.59 3.56 4.27
CA LEU A 173 6.42 3.56 3.39
C LEU A 173 5.48 4.74 3.70
N THR A 174 5.22 5.01 4.98
CA THR A 174 4.37 6.14 5.40
C THR A 174 4.98 7.49 5.03
N VAL A 175 6.29 7.65 5.22
CA VAL A 175 7.01 8.87 4.83
C VAL A 175 6.91 9.06 3.32
N HIS A 176 7.13 8.00 2.54
CA HIS A 176 6.95 8.03 1.08
C HIS A 176 5.53 8.48 0.71
N ASP A 177 4.51 7.81 1.22
CA ASP A 177 3.11 8.10 0.87
C ASP A 177 2.68 9.51 1.30
N THR A 178 3.15 9.97 2.46
CA THR A 178 2.91 11.32 2.95
C THR A 178 3.61 12.36 2.07
N SER A 179 4.86 12.12 1.66
CA SER A 179 5.58 13.04 0.77
C SER A 179 4.91 13.13 -0.61
N VAL A 180 4.43 11.99 -1.14
CA VAL A 180 3.66 11.93 -2.39
C VAL A 180 2.38 12.72 -2.25
N PHE A 181 1.63 12.49 -1.17
CA PHE A 181 0.39 13.20 -0.89
C PHE A 181 0.63 14.71 -0.86
N VAL A 182 1.57 15.18 -0.02
CA VAL A 182 1.89 16.60 0.12
C VAL A 182 2.30 17.21 -1.21
N ALA A 183 3.14 16.53 -2.00
CA ALA A 183 3.57 17.04 -3.30
C ALA A 183 2.38 17.19 -4.26
N ILE A 184 1.56 16.15 -4.44
CA ILE A 184 0.41 16.21 -5.34
C ILE A 184 -0.62 17.23 -4.83
N SER A 185 -0.92 17.27 -3.53
CA SER A 185 -1.85 18.24 -2.92
C SER A 185 -1.38 19.67 -3.15
N TYR A 186 -0.09 19.94 -2.92
CA TYR A 186 0.50 21.25 -3.14
C TYR A 186 0.37 21.68 -4.60
N ARG A 187 0.65 20.78 -5.56
CA ARG A 187 0.54 21.14 -6.97
C ARG A 187 -0.91 21.42 -7.38
N LEU A 188 -1.86 20.60 -6.92
CA LEU A 188 -3.28 20.78 -7.20
C LEU A 188 -3.80 22.14 -6.72
N LEU A 189 -3.35 22.57 -5.54
CA LEU A 189 -3.68 23.88 -4.99
C LEU A 189 -3.03 25.03 -5.74
N ALA A 190 -1.76 24.88 -6.12
CA ALA A 190 -1.04 25.89 -6.89
C ALA A 190 -1.69 26.11 -8.27
N ASP A 191 -2.18 25.04 -8.90
CA ASP A 191 -2.90 25.14 -10.18
C ASP A 191 -4.32 25.73 -10.00
N SER A 192 -4.96 25.54 -8.84
CA SER A 192 -6.28 26.12 -8.52
C SER A 192 -6.23 27.61 -8.16
N HIS A 193 -5.12 28.11 -7.62
CA HIS A 193 -4.97 29.49 -7.16
C HIS A 193 -3.70 30.12 -7.76
N ARG A 194 -3.83 30.60 -8.99
CA ARG A 194 -2.74 31.23 -9.77
C ARG A 194 -2.12 32.49 -9.15
N GLU A 195 -2.69 33.04 -8.06
CA GLU A 195 -2.34 34.38 -7.55
C GLU A 195 -1.73 34.42 -6.13
N HIS A 196 -1.58 33.29 -5.42
CA HIS A 196 -1.07 33.30 -4.05
C HIS A 196 0.36 32.77 -3.90
N THR A 197 1.11 33.37 -2.97
CA THR A 197 2.48 32.96 -2.63
C THR A 197 2.45 31.56 -1.97
N PRO A 198 3.42 30.66 -2.24
CA PRO A 198 3.42 29.30 -1.70
C PRO A 198 3.35 29.22 -0.17
N LYS A 199 3.92 30.20 0.54
CA LYS A 199 3.81 30.32 2.01
C LYS A 199 2.39 30.65 2.47
N GLU A 200 1.68 31.50 1.73
CA GLU A 200 0.31 31.91 2.07
C GLU A 200 -0.67 30.76 1.81
N MET A 201 -0.44 30.00 0.74
CA MET A 201 -1.21 28.80 0.42
C MET A 201 -1.05 27.72 1.51
N MET A 202 0.18 27.47 1.97
CA MET A 202 0.47 26.52 3.05
C MET A 202 -0.13 26.98 4.39
N ARG A 203 -0.12 28.29 4.66
CA ARG A 203 -0.73 28.89 5.86
C ARG A 203 -2.26 28.83 5.80
N ALA A 204 -2.87 29.02 4.63
CA ALA A 204 -4.31 28.88 4.42
C ALA A 204 -4.78 27.44 4.58
N LEU A 205 -3.94 26.45 4.19
CA LEU A 205 -4.20 25.04 4.41
C LEU A 205 -4.25 24.69 5.90
N PHE A 206 -3.22 25.11 6.65
CA PHE A 206 -3.13 24.88 8.10
C PHE A 206 -4.20 25.64 8.90
N ARG A 207 -4.62 26.82 8.43
CA ARG A 207 -5.70 27.60 9.07
C ARG A 207 -7.10 27.16 8.66
N GLY A 208 -7.23 26.27 7.70
CA GLY A 208 -8.53 25.77 7.23
C GLY A 208 -9.38 26.76 6.41
N ALA A 209 -8.85 27.95 6.10
CA ALA A 209 -9.61 29.02 5.42
C ALA A 209 -10.12 28.63 4.01
N ASN A 210 -9.43 27.67 3.36
CA ASN A 210 -9.77 27.19 2.01
C ASN A 210 -10.14 25.70 1.99
N LEU A 211 -10.59 25.13 3.11
CA LEU A 211 -10.93 23.71 3.24
C LEU A 211 -11.98 23.25 2.24
N HIS A 212 -12.94 24.10 1.87
CA HIS A 212 -14.01 23.72 0.94
C HIS A 212 -13.47 23.46 -0.48
N THR A 213 -12.78 24.44 -1.08
CA THR A 213 -12.17 24.30 -2.41
C THR A 213 -11.09 23.21 -2.42
N PHE A 214 -10.28 23.13 -1.36
CA PHE A 214 -9.28 22.07 -1.20
C PHE A 214 -9.94 20.70 -1.15
N SER A 215 -10.97 20.52 -0.32
CA SER A 215 -11.72 19.27 -0.19
C SER A 215 -12.35 18.86 -1.53
N THR A 216 -13.00 19.78 -2.24
CA THR A 216 -13.60 19.50 -3.56
C THR A 216 -12.53 19.07 -4.57
N ALA A 217 -11.39 19.74 -4.63
CA ALA A 217 -10.28 19.35 -5.50
C ALA A 217 -9.70 17.99 -5.11
N LEU A 218 -9.57 17.73 -3.81
CA LEU A 218 -9.07 16.48 -3.23
C LEU A 218 -9.96 15.28 -3.57
N PHE A 219 -11.28 15.46 -3.50
CA PHE A 219 -12.26 14.46 -3.89
C PHE A 219 -12.24 14.21 -5.40
N ARG A 220 -12.06 15.26 -6.21
CA ARG A 220 -12.08 15.17 -7.68
C ARG A 220 -10.88 14.45 -8.27
N ASP A 221 -9.70 14.61 -7.66
CA ASP A 221 -8.45 13.97 -8.12
C ASP A 221 -8.17 12.61 -7.47
N GLY A 222 -9.07 12.08 -6.64
CA GLY A 222 -8.86 10.81 -5.95
C GLY A 222 -7.72 10.86 -4.94
N GLN A 223 -7.47 12.01 -4.32
CA GLN A 223 -6.46 12.18 -3.29
C GLN A 223 -6.88 11.65 -1.91
N MET A 224 -8.19 11.51 -1.67
CA MET A 224 -8.74 10.87 -0.47
C MET A 224 -8.11 9.49 -0.20
N TYR A 225 -7.73 8.78 -1.25
CA TYR A 225 -6.98 7.55 -1.16
C TYR A 225 -5.71 7.69 -0.32
N TYR A 226 -4.86 8.67 -0.62
CA TYR A 226 -3.61 8.85 0.09
C TYR A 226 -3.85 9.12 1.58
N ILE A 227 -4.90 9.88 1.92
CA ILE A 227 -5.28 10.10 3.32
C ILE A 227 -5.66 8.77 3.98
N ILE A 228 -6.50 7.95 3.36
CA ILE A 228 -6.91 6.67 3.94
C ILE A 228 -5.69 5.76 4.13
N THR A 229 -4.78 5.70 3.15
CA THR A 229 -3.55 4.92 3.24
C THR A 229 -2.61 5.46 4.33
N ILE A 230 -2.42 6.78 4.42
CA ILE A 230 -1.61 7.40 5.48
C ILE A 230 -2.18 7.10 6.86
N LEU A 231 -3.50 7.24 7.05
CA LEU A 231 -4.15 6.92 8.33
C LEU A 231 -4.01 5.44 8.69
N SER A 232 -4.20 4.53 7.73
CA SER A 232 -4.04 3.09 7.95
C SER A 232 -2.58 2.72 8.28
N ASN A 233 -1.63 3.36 7.61
CA ASN A 233 -0.20 3.21 7.86
C ASN A 233 0.19 3.73 9.26
N ILE A 234 -0.29 4.91 9.66
CA ILE A 234 -0.05 5.48 11.00
C ILE A 234 -0.61 4.55 12.08
N LEU A 235 -1.81 4.01 11.88
CA LEU A 235 -2.41 3.05 12.81
C LEU A 235 -1.56 1.79 12.92
N THR A 236 -1.05 1.27 11.81
CA THR A 236 -0.14 0.12 11.78
C THR A 236 1.15 0.41 12.54
N ILE A 237 1.76 1.58 12.30
CA ILE A 237 2.97 2.05 13.00
C ILE A 237 2.73 2.14 14.51
N SER A 238 1.64 2.78 14.93
CA SER A 238 1.34 2.95 16.35
C SER A 238 1.28 1.62 17.10
N LEU A 239 0.74 0.58 16.45
CA LEU A 239 0.68 -0.76 17.03
C LEU A 239 2.07 -1.41 17.09
N VAL A 240 2.85 -1.30 16.02
CA VAL A 240 4.19 -1.90 15.95
C VAL A 240 5.16 -1.31 16.98
N TYR A 241 5.06 -0.01 17.27
CA TYR A 241 5.91 0.65 18.27
C TYR A 241 5.35 0.62 19.69
N THR A 242 4.17 0.03 19.90
CA THR A 242 3.61 -0.15 21.25
C THR A 242 4.13 -1.46 21.84
N PRO A 243 5.04 -1.43 22.85
CA PRO A 243 5.70 -2.63 23.36
C PRO A 243 4.77 -3.57 24.14
N SER A 244 3.57 -3.11 24.52
CA SER A 244 2.55 -3.89 25.23
C SER A 244 1.68 -4.77 24.30
N VAL A 245 1.87 -4.69 22.99
CA VAL A 245 1.07 -5.43 22.00
C VAL A 245 1.80 -6.73 21.58
N SER A 246 1.08 -7.86 21.63
CA SER A 246 1.61 -9.15 21.17
C SER A 246 1.95 -9.10 19.67
N PRO A 247 3.04 -9.75 19.20
CA PRO A 247 3.43 -9.79 17.79
C PRO A 247 2.31 -10.26 16.84
N ILE A 248 1.39 -11.09 17.34
CA ILE A 248 0.23 -11.57 16.58
C ILE A 248 -0.65 -10.40 16.13
N TYR A 249 -0.88 -9.42 17.01
CA TYR A 249 -1.72 -8.26 16.71
C TYR A 249 -1.09 -7.29 15.70
N HIS A 250 0.23 -7.28 15.54
CA HIS A 250 0.87 -6.49 14.49
C HIS A 250 0.43 -6.99 13.10
N GLY A 251 0.36 -8.32 12.93
CA GLY A 251 -0.18 -8.94 11.71
C GLY A 251 -1.65 -8.63 11.48
N VAL A 252 -2.45 -8.59 12.56
CA VAL A 252 -3.90 -8.27 12.52
C VAL A 252 -4.19 -6.94 11.84
N MET A 253 -3.30 -5.94 11.95
CA MET A 253 -3.50 -4.64 11.28
C MET A 253 -2.67 -4.45 10.01
N ALA A 254 -1.49 -5.07 9.91
CA ALA A 254 -0.69 -5.00 8.70
C ALA A 254 -1.42 -5.60 7.48
N ILE A 255 -2.13 -6.72 7.65
CA ILE A 255 -2.81 -7.41 6.55
C ILE A 255 -3.98 -6.60 5.98
N PRO A 256 -4.95 -6.12 6.79
CA PRO A 256 -5.98 -5.21 6.32
C PRO A 256 -5.43 -3.94 5.66
N ASN A 257 -4.33 -3.38 6.18
CA ASN A 257 -3.70 -2.21 5.59
C ASN A 257 -3.19 -2.48 4.16
N VAL A 258 -2.47 -3.58 3.95
CA VAL A 258 -2.00 -3.98 2.61
C VAL A 258 -3.19 -4.16 1.66
N THR A 259 -4.25 -4.86 2.10
CA THR A 259 -5.47 -5.05 1.31
C THR A 259 -6.12 -3.72 0.95
N LEU A 260 -6.33 -2.84 1.93
CA LEU A 260 -6.95 -1.55 1.74
C LEU A 260 -6.14 -0.69 0.75
N THR A 261 -4.82 -0.66 0.92
CA THR A 261 -3.92 0.12 0.07
C THR A 261 -3.93 -0.40 -1.37
N SER A 262 -3.96 -1.73 -1.56
CA SER A 262 -4.05 -2.35 -2.89
C SER A 262 -5.39 -2.08 -3.58
N ILE A 263 -6.52 -2.25 -2.87
CA ILE A 263 -7.87 -1.97 -3.39
C ILE A 263 -7.96 -0.50 -3.81
N MET A 264 -7.54 0.41 -2.95
CA MET A 264 -7.64 1.84 -3.23
C MET A 264 -6.69 2.29 -4.34
N ALA A 265 -5.47 1.71 -4.44
CA ALA A 265 -4.58 1.92 -5.57
C ALA A 265 -5.27 1.58 -6.91
N CYS A 266 -5.95 0.42 -6.95
CA CYS A 266 -6.69 -0.04 -8.11
C CYS A 266 -7.84 0.92 -8.45
N ARG A 267 -8.62 1.34 -7.44
CA ARG A 267 -9.72 2.28 -7.64
C ARG A 267 -9.25 3.61 -8.20
N VAL A 268 -8.17 4.19 -7.67
CA VAL A 268 -7.61 5.45 -8.19
C VAL A 268 -7.13 5.30 -9.62
N TYR A 269 -6.44 4.21 -9.94
CA TYR A 269 -5.95 3.97 -11.29
C TYR A 269 -7.10 3.81 -12.29
N ARG A 270 -8.14 3.05 -11.93
CA ARG A 270 -9.35 2.89 -12.76
C ARG A 270 -10.10 4.20 -12.92
N ASN A 271 -10.36 4.92 -11.83
CA ASN A 271 -11.09 6.17 -11.88
C ASN A 271 -10.37 7.19 -12.74
N ALA A 272 -9.04 7.30 -12.62
CA ALA A 272 -8.26 8.13 -13.52
C ALA A 272 -8.53 7.72 -14.98
N LYS A 273 -8.42 6.43 -15.32
CA LYS A 273 -8.57 5.93 -16.69
C LYS A 273 -9.98 6.02 -17.25
N LEU A 274 -11.00 5.63 -16.50
CA LEU A 274 -12.40 5.68 -16.92
C LEU A 274 -12.89 7.12 -17.07
N HIS A 275 -12.44 8.06 -16.22
CA HIS A 275 -12.73 9.48 -16.43
C HIS A 275 -12.12 10.01 -17.75
N TYR A 276 -10.91 9.57 -18.12
CA TYR A 276 -10.36 9.92 -19.44
C TYR A 276 -11.15 9.31 -20.62
N VAL A 277 -11.75 8.14 -20.44
CA VAL A 277 -12.57 7.50 -21.49
C VAL A 277 -13.94 8.17 -21.62
N HIS A 278 -14.53 8.64 -20.52
CA HIS A 278 -15.85 9.28 -20.52
C HIS A 278 -15.81 10.77 -20.86
N VAL A 279 -14.64 11.42 -20.80
CA VAL A 279 -14.43 12.82 -21.22
C VAL A 279 -13.39 12.89 -22.35
N PRO A 280 -13.75 12.56 -23.62
CA PRO A 280 -12.84 12.66 -24.76
C PRO A 280 -12.50 14.11 -25.15
N HIS A 281 -13.20 15.11 -24.59
CA HIS A 281 -13.18 16.49 -25.08
C HIS A 281 -12.36 17.49 -24.27
N LEU A 282 -11.71 17.10 -23.17
CA LEU A 282 -10.74 17.99 -22.51
C LEU A 282 -9.33 17.58 -22.90
N SER A 283 -8.91 18.16 -24.03
CA SER A 283 -7.56 18.18 -24.57
C SER A 283 -6.52 18.29 -23.45
N LEU A 284 -5.55 17.36 -23.47
CA LEU A 284 -4.18 17.73 -23.12
C LEU A 284 -3.89 19.10 -23.76
N PRO A 285 -3.37 20.10 -23.03
CA PRO A 285 -2.66 21.18 -23.70
C PRO A 285 -1.60 20.49 -24.52
N THR A 286 -1.80 20.55 -25.83
CA THR A 286 -0.88 20.07 -26.85
C THR A 286 0.51 20.50 -26.43
N LEU A 287 1.39 19.52 -26.23
CA LEU A 287 2.82 19.67 -26.40
C LEU A 287 3.01 20.20 -27.84
N SER A 288 2.89 21.52 -28.02
CA SER A 288 3.47 22.20 -29.16
C SER A 288 4.98 22.13 -28.96
N LEU A 289 5.56 21.06 -29.49
CA LEU A 289 6.90 21.11 -30.05
C LEU A 289 6.90 22.29 -31.02
N SER A 290 7.35 23.45 -30.53
CA SER A 290 7.76 24.58 -31.35
C SER A 290 8.94 24.10 -32.19
N ARG A 291 8.62 23.53 -33.35
CA ARG A 291 9.56 23.29 -34.42
C ARG A 291 9.74 24.64 -35.10
N GLU A 292 10.81 25.34 -34.73
CA GLU A 292 11.34 26.45 -35.52
C GLU A 292 11.42 26.00 -36.99
N ASN A 293 10.74 26.73 -37.86
CA ASN A 293 10.96 26.69 -39.30
C ASN A 293 11.71 27.99 -39.64
N PRO A 294 12.93 27.92 -40.18
CA PRO A 294 13.62 29.12 -40.62
C PRO A 294 12.97 29.69 -41.87
N ALA A 295 12.95 31.02 -41.93
CA ALA A 295 12.41 31.83 -42.99
C ALA A 295 12.92 31.42 -44.38
N VAL A 296 11.98 31.33 -45.34
CA VAL A 296 12.28 31.46 -46.77
C VAL A 296 11.59 32.75 -47.23
N ILE A 297 12.42 33.77 -47.41
CA ILE A 297 12.08 35.04 -48.05
C ILE A 297 12.33 34.83 -49.55
N VAL A 298 11.33 35.12 -50.39
CA VAL A 298 11.45 35.29 -51.85
C VAL A 298 10.68 36.58 -52.18
N PRO A 299 11.28 37.48 -52.96
CA PRO A 299 11.08 37.46 -54.42
C PRO A 299 12.34 37.11 -55.21
#